data_AF-A0A3L6PJX5-F1
#
_entry.id   AF-A0A3L6PJX5-F1
#
_cell.length_a   1.000
_cell.length_b   1.000
_cell.length_c   1.000
_cell.angle_alpha   90.00
_cell.angle_beta   90.00
_cell.angle_gamma   90.00
#
_symmetry.space_group_name_H-M   'P 1'
#
loop_
_entity.id
_entity.type
_entity.pdbx_description
1 polymer ?
#
loop_
_entity_poly.entity_id
_entity_poly.type
_entity_poly.pdbx_seq_one_letter_code
_entity_poly.pdbx_strand_id
1 'polypeptide(L)'
;MMYCEATALLEGCVMAFPECCICYKAMVPGVDMMQLPACEHVYHLECITKWFNVKPTYPVCLKNYLEFLPAAYKALGERMRAVRE
;
A
#
# COMPACT_ATOMS: atom_id res chain seq x y z
N MET A 1 -6.12 -29.70 -30.67
CA MET A 1 -4.87 -29.37 -29.94
C MET A 1 -4.24 -28.21 -30.67
N MET A 2 -4.63 -26.99 -30.29
CA MET A 2 -4.47 -25.79 -31.10
C MET A 2 -3.80 -24.73 -30.23
N TYR A 3 -2.52 -24.52 -30.48
CA TYR A 3 -1.77 -23.40 -29.92
C TYR A 3 -1.90 -22.22 -30.91
N CYS A 4 -2.19 -21.03 -30.38
CA CYS A 4 -2.13 -19.70 -31.01
C CYS A 4 -3.11 -19.36 -32.14
N GLU A 5 -4.14 -18.55 -31.85
CA GLU A 5 -4.51 -17.40 -32.69
C GLU A 5 -4.88 -16.19 -31.80
N ALA A 6 -4.46 -15.02 -32.27
CA ALA A 6 -4.27 -13.80 -31.51
C ALA A 6 -5.52 -12.90 -31.48
N THR A 7 -5.75 -12.31 -30.29
CA THR A 7 -6.27 -10.97 -30.00
C THR A 7 -7.29 -10.32 -30.96
N ALA A 8 -8.52 -10.09 -30.46
CA ALA A 8 -9.19 -8.78 -30.35
C ALA A 8 -10.72 -8.95 -30.26
N LEU A 9 -11.39 -7.98 -29.63
CA LEU A 9 -12.79 -7.55 -29.88
C LEU A 9 -13.89 -7.73 -28.82
N LEU A 10 -13.62 -7.80 -27.50
CA LEU A 10 -14.62 -7.35 -26.50
C LEU A 10 -13.95 -6.79 -25.23
N GLU A 11 -14.18 -5.51 -25.00
CA GLU A 11 -14.04 -4.81 -23.72
C GLU A 11 -14.92 -5.49 -22.66
N GLY A 12 -14.41 -5.78 -21.47
CA GLY A 12 -15.27 -6.20 -20.36
C GLY A 12 -14.61 -7.07 -19.29
N CYS A 13 -14.00 -6.40 -18.31
CA CYS A 13 -13.71 -6.93 -16.97
C CYS A 13 -12.72 -8.11 -16.88
N VAL A 14 -11.44 -7.88 -17.22
CA VAL A 14 -10.42 -8.41 -16.30
C VAL A 14 -10.68 -7.67 -14.99
N MET A 15 -11.32 -8.32 -14.03
CA MET A 15 -11.38 -7.84 -12.66
C MET A 15 -9.96 -7.88 -12.11
N ALA A 16 -9.12 -6.94 -12.54
CA ALA A 16 -7.83 -6.69 -11.95
C ALA A 16 -8.13 -6.09 -10.59
N PHE A 17 -8.30 -6.95 -9.59
CA PHE A 17 -8.24 -6.52 -8.21
C PHE A 17 -6.94 -5.73 -8.05
N PRO A 18 -6.97 -4.53 -7.44
CA PRO A 18 -5.75 -3.77 -7.23
C PRO A 18 -4.74 -4.68 -6.52
N GLU A 19 -3.47 -4.67 -6.91
CA GLU A 19 -2.44 -5.47 -6.25
C GLU A 19 -1.74 -4.64 -5.18
N CYS A 20 -1.40 -5.26 -4.05
CA CYS A 20 -0.61 -4.58 -3.05
C CYS A 20 0.83 -4.43 -3.54
N CYS A 21 1.32 -3.21 -3.78
CA CYS A 21 2.67 -3.00 -4.30
C CYS A 21 3.82 -3.37 -3.32
N ILE A 22 3.49 -3.75 -2.07
CA ILE A 22 4.47 -4.22 -1.08
C ILE A 22 4.69 -5.73 -1.20
N CYS A 23 3.62 -6.50 -1.40
CA CYS A 23 3.69 -7.98 -1.41
C CYS A 23 3.28 -8.62 -2.74
N TYR A 24 2.87 -7.81 -3.72
CA TYR A 24 2.43 -8.22 -5.07
C TYR A 24 1.30 -9.25 -5.07
N LYS A 25 0.46 -9.24 -4.03
CA LYS A 25 -0.74 -10.08 -3.94
C LYS A 25 -1.99 -9.24 -4.25
N ALA A 26 -2.98 -9.88 -4.88
CA ALA A 26 -4.28 -9.29 -5.17
C ALA A 26 -4.98 -8.81 -3.89
N MET A 27 -5.60 -7.64 -3.94
CA MET A 27 -6.37 -7.05 -2.85
C MET A 27 -7.81 -7.57 -2.91
N VAL A 28 -8.20 -8.33 -1.90
CA VAL A 28 -9.53 -8.94 -1.83
C VAL A 28 -10.43 -8.10 -0.92
N PRO A 29 -11.62 -7.67 -1.39
CA PRO A 29 -12.61 -7.00 -0.54
C PRO A 29 -12.95 -7.82 0.70
N GLY A 30 -12.93 -7.19 1.88
CA GLY A 30 -13.19 -7.87 3.16
C GLY A 30 -11.95 -8.39 3.88
N VAL A 31 -10.76 -8.30 3.27
CA VAL A 31 -9.48 -8.47 3.96
C VAL A 31 -9.06 -7.13 4.58
N ASP A 32 -8.30 -7.14 5.68
CA ASP A 32 -7.76 -5.95 6.33
C ASP A 32 -6.91 -5.13 5.35
N MET A 33 -7.52 -4.06 4.82
CA MET A 33 -6.93 -3.11 3.89
C MET A 33 -6.94 -1.73 4.51
N MET A 34 -5.90 -0.96 4.23
CA MET A 34 -5.80 0.42 4.68
C MET A 34 -5.65 1.33 3.46
N GLN A 35 -6.61 2.24 3.33
CA GLN A 35 -6.48 3.43 2.48
C GLN A 35 -5.89 4.55 3.32
N LEU A 36 -4.88 5.23 2.80
CA LEU A 36 -4.17 6.26 3.55
C LEU A 36 -4.91 7.61 3.48
N PRO A 37 -4.88 8.44 4.54
CA PRO A 37 -5.63 9.70 4.57
C PRO A 37 -5.08 10.77 3.61
N ALA A 38 -3.81 10.62 3.21
CA ALA A 38 -3.09 11.61 2.40
C ALA A 38 -2.98 11.25 0.90
N CYS A 39 -3.34 10.02 0.55
CA CYS A 39 -3.31 9.51 -0.81
C CYS A 39 -4.27 8.35 -0.97
N GLU A 40 -4.89 8.20 -2.13
CA GLU A 40 -5.88 7.16 -2.41
C GLU A 40 -5.28 5.77 -2.64
N HIS A 41 -4.02 5.56 -2.23
CA HIS A 41 -3.37 4.26 -2.36
C HIS A 41 -3.84 3.30 -1.28
N VAL A 42 -4.06 2.05 -1.69
CA VAL A 42 -4.56 0.98 -0.82
C VAL A 42 -3.49 -0.10 -0.68
N TYR A 43 -3.32 -0.59 0.55
CA TYR A 43 -2.39 -1.66 0.88
C TYR A 43 -3.05 -2.62 1.86
N HIS A 44 -2.54 -3.85 1.97
CA HIS A 44 -2.86 -4.68 3.11
C HIS A 44 -2.40 -3.99 4.39
N LEU A 45 -3.23 -4.01 5.44
CA LEU A 45 -2.94 -3.39 6.73
C LEU A 45 -1.59 -3.87 7.28
N GLU A 46 -1.37 -5.18 7.29
CA GLU A 46 -0.12 -5.77 7.75
C GLU A 46 1.10 -5.29 6.95
N CYS A 47 0.95 -5.17 5.63
CA CYS A 47 2.05 -4.77 4.75
C CYS A 47 2.45 -3.32 5.02
N ILE A 48 1.48 -2.41 5.12
CA ILE A 48 1.77 -0.99 5.35
C ILE A 48 2.25 -0.73 6.79
N THR A 49 1.75 -1.47 7.78
CA THR A 49 2.25 -1.39 9.17
C THR A 49 3.71 -1.83 9.26
N LYS A 50 4.09 -2.95 8.63
CA LYS A 50 5.50 -3.39 8.57
C LYS A 50 6.38 -2.37 7.87
N TRP A 51 5.87 -1.72 6.82
CA TRP A 51 6.60 -0.65 6.14
C TRP A 51 6.88 0.53 7.07
N PHE A 52 5.88 1.03 7.80
CA PHE A 52 6.06 2.14 8.75
C PHE A 52 6.97 1.83 9.93
N ASN A 53 7.10 0.56 10.28
CA ASN A 53 8.12 0.13 11.23
C ASN A 53 9.55 0.32 10.72
N VAL A 54 9.79 0.57 9.43
CA VAL A 54 11.13 0.83 8.88
C VAL A 54 11.26 2.26 8.37
N LYS A 55 10.28 2.71 7.56
CA LYS A 55 10.28 4.03 6.94
C LYS A 55 8.92 4.70 7.10
N PRO A 56 8.86 5.98 7.48
CA PRO A 56 7.61 6.69 7.66
C PRO A 56 7.00 7.21 6.36
N THR A 57 7.51 6.81 5.21
CA THR A 57 7.07 7.33 3.92
C THR A 57 6.09 6.36 3.28
N TYR A 58 5.13 6.84 2.51
CA TYR A 58 4.29 5.95 1.72
C TYR A 58 5.07 5.34 0.55
N PRO A 59 4.87 4.04 0.24
CA PRO A 59 5.63 3.37 -0.81
C PRO A 59 5.52 4.02 -2.20
N VAL A 60 4.33 4.52 -2.55
CA VAL A 60 4.07 5.05 -3.91
C VAL A 60 4.34 6.55 -4.01
N CYS A 61 3.77 7.35 -3.11
CA CYS A 61 3.83 8.82 -3.22
C CYS A 61 4.85 9.49 -2.31
N LEU A 62 5.62 8.71 -1.54
CA LEU A 62 6.71 9.17 -0.66
C LEU A 62 6.35 10.21 0.41
N LYS A 63 5.08 10.63 0.53
CA LYS A 63 4.65 11.54 1.61
C LYS A 63 4.87 10.87 2.98
N ASN A 64 5.12 11.67 4.00
CA ASN A 64 5.47 11.18 5.32
C ASN A 64 4.21 11.01 6.19
N TYR A 65 3.95 9.80 6.70
CA TYR A 65 2.77 9.50 7.51
C TYR A 65 2.73 10.31 8.82
N LEU A 66 3.89 10.69 9.37
CA LEU A 66 4.00 11.44 10.63
C LEU A 66 3.40 12.85 10.52
N GLU A 67 3.30 13.40 9.31
CA GLU A 67 2.70 14.71 9.07
C GLU A 67 1.18 14.69 9.29
N PHE A 68 0.57 13.50 9.26
CA PHE A 68 -0.88 13.31 9.42
C PHE A 68 -1.27 12.82 10.82
N LEU A 69 -0.30 12.70 11.75
CA LEU A 69 -0.54 12.24 13.11
C LEU A 69 -0.61 13.40 14.11
N PRO A 70 -1.39 13.26 15.20
CA PRO A 70 -1.36 14.20 16.31
C PRO A 70 0.06 14.40 16.86
N ALA A 71 0.34 15.59 17.39
CA ALA A 71 1.68 15.96 17.87
C ALA A 71 2.31 14.94 18.82
N ALA A 72 1.52 14.33 19.71
CA ALA A 72 1.98 13.30 20.63
C ALA A 72 2.53 12.05 19.91
N TYR A 73 1.86 11.61 18.84
CA TYR A 73 2.29 10.46 18.04
C TYR A 73 3.46 10.80 17.11
N LYS A 74 3.52 12.04 16.60
CA LYS A 74 4.67 12.53 15.83
C LYS A 74 5.96 12.49 16.68
N ALA A 75 5.89 13.00 17.91
CA ALA A 75 7.01 12.97 18.85
C ALA A 75 7.46 11.54 19.20
N LEU A 76 6.52 10.60 19.35
CA LEU A 76 6.84 9.19 19.55
C LEU A 76 7.61 8.61 18.34
N GLY A 77 7.16 8.89 17.12
CA GLY A 77 7.80 8.41 15.89
C GLY A 77 9.22 8.97 15.67
N GLU A 78 9.45 10.24 16.00
CA GLU A 78 10.78 10.86 15.97
C GLU A 78 11.72 10.21 16.99
N ARG A 79 11.24 9.98 18.23
CA ARG A 79 12.00 9.29 19.28
C ARG A 79 12.35 7.86 18.89
N MET A 80 11.42 7.11 18.31
CA MET A 80 11.66 5.73 17.85
C MET A 80 12.71 5.67 16.74
N ARG A 81 12.86 6.73 15.93
CA ARG A 81 13.91 6.82 14.91
C ARG A 81 15.28 7.14 15.50
N ALA A 82 15.34 8.10 16.42
CA ALA A 82 16.59 8.49 17.09
C ALA A 82 17.24 7.34 17.89
N VAL A 83 16.47 6.32 18.30
CA VAL A 83 17.00 5.12 18.98
C VAL A 83 17.69 4.14 18.02
N ARG A 84 17.43 4.25 16.71
CA ARG A 84 17.95 3.34 15.68
C ARG A 84 19.20 3.86 14.97
N GLU A 85 19.63 5.08 15.30
CA GLU A 85 20.85 5.75 14.82
C GLU A 85 21.94 5.67 15.89
#